data_AF-A0A1B1BPN9-F1
#
_entry.id   AF-A0A1B1BPN9-F1
#
_cell.length_a   1.000
_cell.length_b   1.000
_cell.length_c   1.000
_cell.angle_alpha   90.00
_cell.angle_beta   90.00
_cell.angle_gamma   90.00
#
_symmetry.space_group_name_H-M   'P 1'
#
loop_
_entity.id
_entity.type
_entity.pdbx_description
1 polymer ?
#
loop_
_entity_poly.entity_id
_entity_poly.type
_entity_poly.pdbx_seq_one_letter_code
_entity_poly.pdbx_strand_id
1 'polypeptide(L)'
;MRYGADRHDAAILATMQLPLSQRHAFLSYIHEDKVHVDELQEALEAAGIQVWRDTRDLWPGEDWQAKIRAAIKSDSIAFIACFSAAGETREKSYQYEELTLAVDEYRQRRPKTSWLFTVRFDDCAVPEFDLGGGRTLDSTIQRTDLFGPNKTVQTVRLSQAVGRVTNPPSSPTIATEAVAEAKKATSDGRSRAEVLKQLLRDPAADIALEDFMSSIATEIRTRLSNEDNYPSTTPDVNWAPFADVWLAQLRNYEKELEPALDLVRLAASYGQVQHNPAWERFMRQFTSQIVRGNGNAALINLRAYPALVLLYVSSIASTSRDNYVPILGLVVTPTIRDQYNSRESIPLVQYTNVRSVAQDVEPIASALAMADDGTEVLPALIEGLVSKAVGGRLTPISDHLHTLLRDLFRDELPDQRDYSDVFDRAEVLLDALVADAAAQHDRATGWAGGYGRYTWRHRHVDMPVEAQMLADVISQGEAWRPILDGLFGGSVERATAALESVKTTAARVRSQHW
;
A
#
# COMPACT_ATOMS: atom_id res chain seq x y z
N MET A 1 -1.51 27.35 -54.04
CA MET A 1 -2.22 27.76 -52.80
C MET A 1 -3.48 26.91 -52.74
N ARG A 2 -3.76 26.06 -51.71
CA ARG A 2 -4.04 26.34 -50.28
C ARG A 2 -5.18 27.38 -50.14
N TYR A 3 -6.30 27.21 -49.42
CA TYR A 3 -6.87 26.19 -48.50
C TYR A 3 -8.43 26.27 -48.59
N GLY A 4 -9.30 25.45 -47.97
CA GLY A 4 -9.09 24.23 -47.18
C GLY A 4 -10.14 23.91 -46.08
N ALA A 5 -11.46 24.02 -46.34
CA ALA A 5 -12.56 23.71 -45.41
C ALA A 5 -13.73 23.02 -46.18
N ASP A 6 -14.53 22.09 -45.65
CA ASP A 6 -14.67 21.59 -44.28
C ASP A 6 -14.54 20.06 -44.16
N ARG A 7 -13.89 19.60 -43.09
CA ARG A 7 -13.92 18.21 -42.59
C ARG A 7 -14.18 18.26 -41.08
N HIS A 8 -15.44 18.38 -40.67
CA HIS A 8 -15.79 18.41 -39.24
C HIS A 8 -16.71 17.25 -38.77
N ASP A 9 -17.50 16.63 -39.65
CA ASP A 9 -18.55 15.67 -39.21
C ASP A 9 -18.17 14.17 -39.28
N ALA A 10 -16.90 13.83 -39.53
CA ALA A 10 -16.47 12.43 -39.75
C ALA A 10 -15.53 11.85 -38.68
N ALA A 11 -15.18 12.60 -37.63
CA ALA A 11 -14.11 12.25 -36.68
C ALA A 11 -14.59 11.75 -35.29
N ILE A 12 -15.90 11.67 -35.04
CA ILE A 12 -16.46 11.42 -33.69
C ILE A 12 -16.82 9.94 -33.43
N LEU A 13 -16.83 9.08 -34.45
CA LEU A 13 -17.30 7.68 -34.32
C LEU A 13 -16.22 6.59 -34.36
N ALA A 14 -14.94 6.94 -34.24
CA ALA A 14 -13.84 5.97 -34.39
C ALA A 14 -12.71 6.10 -33.36
N THR A 15 -13.04 6.08 -32.06
CA THR A 15 -12.26 5.40 -30.99
C THR A 15 -13.14 5.30 -29.72
N MET A 16 -14.23 4.51 -29.77
CA MET A 16 -14.80 3.97 -28.53
C MET A 16 -13.92 2.81 -28.09
N GLN A 17 -12.85 3.11 -27.35
CA GLN A 17 -12.21 2.10 -26.52
C GLN A 17 -13.20 1.73 -25.42
N LEU A 18 -13.71 0.49 -25.46
CA LEU A 18 -14.58 -0.03 -24.42
C LEU A 18 -13.87 0.09 -23.05
N PRO A 19 -14.62 0.40 -21.97
CA PRO A 19 -14.07 0.49 -20.62
C PRO A 19 -13.36 -0.82 -20.25
N LEU A 20 -12.32 -0.72 -19.42
CA LEU A 20 -11.49 -1.88 -19.03
C LEU A 20 -12.32 -3.02 -18.39
N SER A 21 -13.48 -2.69 -17.80
CA SER A 21 -14.46 -3.63 -17.24
C SER A 21 -15.15 -4.56 -18.26
N GLN A 22 -14.78 -4.53 -19.54
CA GLN A 22 -15.28 -5.46 -20.57
C GLN A 22 -14.18 -6.31 -21.24
N ARG A 23 -12.91 -6.14 -20.88
CA ARG A 23 -11.79 -6.86 -21.52
C ARG A 23 -11.34 -8.06 -20.70
N HIS A 24 -11.12 -9.20 -21.35
CA HIS A 24 -10.86 -10.47 -20.67
C HIS A 24 -9.81 -11.36 -21.36
N ALA A 25 -9.16 -12.24 -20.60
CA ALA A 25 -8.42 -13.38 -21.14
C ALA A 25 -9.40 -14.53 -21.42
N PHE A 26 -9.44 -15.02 -22.66
CA PHE A 26 -10.31 -16.11 -23.09
C PHE A 26 -9.57 -17.45 -22.88
N LEU A 27 -10.13 -18.34 -22.07
CA LEU A 27 -9.60 -19.71 -21.87
C LEU A 27 -10.36 -20.69 -22.78
N SER A 28 -9.64 -21.33 -23.70
CA SER A 28 -10.19 -22.34 -24.62
C SER A 28 -9.64 -23.73 -24.28
N TYR A 29 -10.52 -24.59 -23.77
CA TYR A 29 -10.20 -25.87 -23.13
C TYR A 29 -11.29 -26.93 -23.41
N ILE A 30 -10.98 -28.20 -23.18
CA ILE A 30 -12.00 -29.27 -23.16
C ILE A 30 -12.61 -29.42 -21.76
N HIS A 31 -13.87 -29.85 -21.67
CA HIS A 31 -14.60 -29.91 -20.40
C HIS A 31 -13.90 -30.74 -19.31
N GLU A 32 -13.16 -31.77 -19.70
CA GLU A 32 -12.38 -32.65 -18.83
C GLU A 32 -11.25 -31.93 -18.08
N ASP A 33 -10.70 -30.85 -18.66
CA ASP A 33 -9.59 -30.08 -18.07
C ASP A 33 -10.05 -29.06 -17.01
N LYS A 34 -11.35 -29.03 -16.68
CA LYS A 34 -11.95 -27.99 -15.83
C LYS A 34 -11.15 -27.70 -14.55
N VAL A 35 -10.66 -28.74 -13.85
CA VAL A 35 -9.91 -28.57 -12.60
C VAL A 35 -8.60 -27.78 -12.82
N HIS A 36 -7.86 -28.07 -13.89
CA HIS A 36 -6.64 -27.32 -14.22
C HIS A 36 -6.93 -25.90 -14.71
N VAL A 37 -8.12 -25.68 -15.29
CA VAL A 37 -8.60 -24.37 -15.74
C VAL A 37 -9.14 -23.53 -14.58
N ASP A 38 -9.72 -24.15 -13.55
CA ASP A 38 -10.05 -23.52 -12.26
C ASP A 38 -8.77 -22.95 -11.62
N GLU A 39 -7.71 -23.77 -11.46
CA GLU A 39 -6.41 -23.33 -10.93
C GLU A 39 -5.75 -22.22 -11.78
N LEU A 40 -5.82 -22.33 -13.12
CA LEU A 40 -5.26 -21.32 -14.02
C LEU A 40 -6.04 -19.99 -13.96
N GLN A 41 -7.37 -20.05 -13.81
CA GLN A 41 -8.19 -18.87 -13.63
C GLN A 41 -7.84 -18.15 -12.33
N GLU A 42 -7.78 -18.86 -11.19
CA GLU A 42 -7.39 -18.27 -9.90
C GLU A 42 -6.04 -17.55 -9.98
N ALA A 43 -5.05 -18.14 -10.68
CA ALA A 43 -3.75 -17.52 -10.87
C ALA A 43 -3.76 -16.27 -11.77
N LEU A 44 -4.63 -16.23 -12.80
CA LEU A 44 -4.81 -15.06 -13.67
C LEU A 44 -5.58 -13.94 -12.96
N GLU A 45 -6.63 -14.27 -12.22
CA GLU A 45 -7.43 -13.32 -11.44
C GLU A 45 -6.63 -12.73 -10.28
N ALA A 46 -5.80 -13.53 -9.61
CA ALA A 46 -4.82 -13.05 -8.62
C ALA A 46 -3.76 -12.10 -9.23
N ALA A 47 -3.55 -12.16 -10.55
CA ALA A 47 -2.72 -11.21 -11.30
C ALA A 47 -3.53 -10.03 -11.89
N GLY A 48 -4.78 -9.84 -11.47
CA GLY A 48 -5.66 -8.74 -11.89
C GLY A 48 -6.28 -8.92 -13.29
N ILE A 49 -6.17 -10.10 -13.89
CA ILE A 49 -6.65 -10.39 -15.24
C ILE A 49 -8.08 -10.96 -15.14
N GLN A 50 -9.07 -10.23 -15.67
CA GLN A 50 -10.43 -10.77 -15.84
C GLN A 50 -10.40 -11.97 -16.79
N VAL A 51 -11.01 -13.09 -16.40
CA VAL A 51 -11.05 -14.34 -17.18
C VAL A 51 -12.45 -14.58 -17.72
N TRP A 52 -12.54 -15.07 -18.96
CA TRP A 52 -13.76 -15.58 -19.56
C TRP A 52 -13.61 -17.08 -19.85
N ARG A 53 -14.59 -17.87 -19.41
CA ARG A 53 -14.66 -19.32 -19.60
C ARG A 53 -16.11 -19.82 -19.71
N ASP A 54 -16.29 -20.89 -20.49
CA ASP A 54 -17.52 -21.66 -20.72
C ASP A 54 -18.73 -20.86 -21.27
N THR A 55 -19.58 -21.55 -22.02
CA THR A 55 -20.61 -20.96 -22.89
C THR A 55 -22.03 -21.26 -22.41
N ARG A 56 -22.18 -21.65 -21.14
CA ARG A 56 -23.38 -22.36 -20.62
C ARG A 56 -24.38 -21.56 -19.79
N ASP A 57 -24.18 -20.26 -19.59
CA ASP A 57 -25.16 -19.35 -18.99
C ASP A 57 -25.77 -18.39 -20.04
N LEU A 58 -26.38 -18.95 -21.09
CA LEU A 58 -27.08 -18.20 -22.13
C LEU A 58 -28.59 -18.46 -22.09
N TRP A 59 -29.38 -17.40 -22.29
CA TRP A 59 -30.83 -17.51 -22.23
C TRP A 59 -31.38 -18.21 -23.49
N PRO A 60 -32.50 -18.97 -23.39
CA PRO A 60 -33.07 -19.66 -24.55
C PRO A 60 -33.42 -18.68 -25.69
N GLY A 61 -32.70 -18.80 -26.82
CA GLY A 61 -32.92 -17.99 -28.03
C GLY A 61 -31.75 -17.09 -28.45
N GLU A 62 -30.65 -17.04 -27.71
CA GLU A 62 -29.48 -16.24 -28.08
C GLU A 62 -28.56 -16.95 -29.11
N ASP A 63 -27.99 -16.19 -30.06
CA ASP A 63 -27.02 -16.71 -31.04
C ASP A 63 -25.64 -16.93 -30.37
N TRP A 64 -25.39 -18.18 -30.02
CA TRP A 64 -24.17 -18.63 -29.35
C TRP A 64 -22.90 -18.39 -30.19
N GLN A 65 -22.96 -18.58 -31.51
CA GLN A 65 -21.82 -18.41 -32.42
C GLN A 65 -21.45 -16.93 -32.59
N ALA A 66 -22.43 -16.04 -32.59
CA ALA A 66 -22.19 -14.60 -32.60
C ALA A 66 -21.48 -14.13 -31.31
N LYS A 67 -21.89 -14.63 -30.14
CA LYS A 67 -21.29 -14.26 -28.84
C LYS A 67 -19.85 -14.74 -28.68
N ILE A 68 -19.55 -16.00 -29.00
CA ILE A 68 -18.17 -16.53 -28.95
C ILE A 68 -17.26 -15.74 -29.91
N ARG A 69 -17.76 -15.44 -31.11
CA ARG A 69 -17.02 -14.63 -32.09
C ARG A 69 -16.75 -13.21 -31.58
N ALA A 70 -17.70 -12.59 -30.90
CA ALA A 70 -17.52 -11.27 -30.28
C ALA A 70 -16.48 -11.32 -29.14
N ALA A 71 -16.61 -12.28 -28.21
CA ALA A 71 -15.66 -12.47 -27.12
C ALA A 71 -14.22 -12.64 -27.64
N ILE A 72 -14.00 -13.54 -28.61
CA ILE A 72 -12.66 -13.75 -29.19
C ILE A 72 -12.17 -12.51 -29.96
N LYS A 73 -12.98 -11.88 -30.82
CA LYS A 73 -12.49 -10.85 -31.76
C LYS A 73 -12.49 -9.42 -31.21
N SER A 74 -13.53 -9.03 -30.47
CA SER A 74 -13.74 -7.65 -30.03
C SER A 74 -13.24 -7.39 -28.61
N ASP A 75 -13.39 -8.37 -27.71
CA ASP A 75 -13.28 -8.15 -26.27
C ASP A 75 -12.08 -8.86 -25.62
N SER A 76 -11.51 -9.89 -26.26
CA SER A 76 -10.37 -10.63 -25.69
C SER A 76 -9.02 -9.91 -25.85
N ILE A 77 -8.34 -9.73 -24.71
CA ILE A 77 -6.98 -9.19 -24.61
C ILE A 77 -5.91 -10.30 -24.68
N ALA A 78 -6.30 -11.55 -24.43
CA ALA A 78 -5.49 -12.73 -24.71
C ALA A 78 -6.40 -13.92 -25.03
N PHE A 79 -5.92 -14.85 -25.86
CA PHE A 79 -6.52 -16.15 -26.10
C PHE A 79 -5.55 -17.24 -25.66
N ILE A 80 -5.96 -18.08 -24.72
CA ILE A 80 -5.13 -19.14 -24.13
C ILE A 80 -5.72 -20.49 -24.53
N ALA A 81 -5.00 -21.20 -25.41
CA ALA A 81 -5.36 -22.54 -25.85
C ALA A 81 -4.73 -23.57 -24.92
N CYS A 82 -5.56 -24.32 -24.19
CA CYS A 82 -5.15 -25.26 -23.16
C CYS A 82 -5.29 -26.72 -23.62
N PHE A 83 -4.19 -27.45 -23.70
CA PHE A 83 -4.14 -28.82 -24.21
C PHE A 83 -3.85 -29.85 -23.11
N SER A 84 -4.40 -31.05 -23.27
CA SER A 84 -4.12 -32.23 -22.45
C SER A 84 -4.26 -33.51 -23.29
N ALA A 85 -3.75 -34.63 -22.77
CA ALA A 85 -3.82 -35.94 -23.42
C ALA A 85 -5.27 -36.42 -23.62
N ALA A 86 -6.22 -35.94 -22.81
CA ALA A 86 -7.64 -36.20 -22.99
C ALA A 86 -8.18 -35.58 -24.31
N GLY A 87 -7.59 -34.46 -24.77
CA GLY A 87 -7.96 -33.79 -26.01
C GLY A 87 -7.50 -34.50 -27.29
N GLU A 88 -6.36 -35.20 -27.25
CA GLU A 88 -5.79 -35.90 -28.41
C GLU A 88 -6.73 -36.96 -29.01
N THR A 89 -7.56 -37.58 -28.16
CA THR A 89 -8.47 -38.67 -28.56
C THR A 89 -9.70 -38.20 -29.33
N ARG A 90 -9.89 -36.88 -29.53
CA ARG A 90 -11.08 -36.30 -30.17
C ARG A 90 -10.83 -35.85 -31.59
N GLU A 91 -11.62 -36.40 -32.52
CA GLU A 91 -11.72 -35.88 -33.90
C GLU A 91 -12.43 -34.51 -33.98
N LYS A 92 -13.27 -34.18 -32.99
CA LYS A 92 -14.05 -32.92 -32.93
C LYS A 92 -14.22 -32.43 -31.50
N SER A 93 -14.12 -31.11 -31.30
CA SER A 93 -14.41 -30.41 -30.04
C SER A 93 -14.78 -28.95 -30.34
N TYR A 94 -15.52 -28.30 -29.44
CA TYR A 94 -15.77 -26.85 -29.52
C TYR A 94 -14.48 -26.03 -29.46
N GLN A 95 -13.50 -26.51 -28.68
CA GLN A 95 -12.17 -25.92 -28.60
C GLN A 95 -11.50 -25.78 -29.98
N TYR A 96 -11.65 -26.75 -30.89
CA TYR A 96 -11.09 -26.64 -32.24
C TYR A 96 -11.80 -25.56 -33.09
N GLU A 97 -13.10 -25.31 -32.88
CA GLU A 97 -13.83 -24.22 -33.54
C GLU A 97 -13.37 -22.85 -33.02
N GLU A 98 -13.24 -22.71 -31.70
CA GLU A 98 -12.70 -21.51 -31.03
C GLU A 98 -11.25 -21.24 -31.46
N LEU A 99 -10.39 -22.27 -31.48
CA LEU A 99 -8.99 -22.16 -31.89
C LEU A 99 -8.88 -21.78 -33.38
N THR A 100 -9.76 -22.28 -34.24
CA THR A 100 -9.82 -21.86 -35.66
C THR A 100 -10.16 -20.37 -35.77
N LEU A 101 -11.17 -19.88 -35.01
CA LEU A 101 -11.51 -18.46 -34.96
C LEU A 101 -10.37 -17.60 -34.41
N ALA A 102 -9.66 -18.08 -33.39
CA ALA A 102 -8.51 -17.40 -32.79
C ALA A 102 -7.30 -17.36 -33.73
N VAL A 103 -7.04 -18.41 -34.51
CA VAL A 103 -5.99 -18.43 -35.53
C VAL A 103 -6.28 -17.42 -36.64
N ASP A 104 -7.53 -17.36 -37.13
CA ASP A 104 -7.94 -16.38 -38.14
C ASP A 104 -7.91 -14.93 -37.63
N GLU A 105 -8.13 -14.72 -36.33
CA GLU A 105 -7.97 -13.42 -35.67
C GLU A 105 -6.49 -13.06 -35.47
N TYR A 106 -5.67 -14.00 -35.01
CA TYR A 106 -4.22 -13.82 -34.84
C TYR A 106 -3.51 -13.46 -36.16
N ARG A 107 -3.94 -14.06 -37.28
CA ARG A 107 -3.46 -13.72 -38.64
C ARG A 107 -3.74 -12.28 -39.05
N GLN A 108 -4.73 -11.61 -38.44
CA GLN A 108 -5.09 -10.21 -38.72
C GLN A 108 -4.40 -9.21 -37.77
N ARG A 109 -3.77 -9.70 -36.69
CA ARG A 109 -3.06 -8.87 -35.71
C ARG A 109 -1.66 -8.48 -36.20
N ARG A 110 -1.09 -7.44 -35.58
CA ARG A 110 0.24 -6.92 -35.97
C ARG A 110 1.32 -8.01 -35.79
N PRO A 111 2.35 -8.06 -36.65
CA PRO A 111 3.48 -8.96 -36.45
C PRO A 111 4.12 -8.77 -35.06
N LYS A 112 4.45 -9.89 -34.40
CA LYS A 112 5.00 -9.95 -33.03
C LYS A 112 4.04 -9.55 -31.90
N THR A 113 2.72 -9.51 -32.13
CA THR A 113 1.75 -9.41 -31.03
C THR A 113 1.73 -10.69 -30.19
N SER A 114 2.07 -10.60 -28.91
CA SER A 114 1.66 -11.59 -27.91
C SER A 114 0.15 -11.45 -27.69
N TRP A 115 -0.63 -12.48 -28.02
CA TRP A 115 -2.08 -12.54 -27.80
C TRP A 115 -2.57 -13.99 -27.78
N LEU A 116 -2.03 -14.83 -28.68
CA LEU A 116 -2.25 -16.27 -28.67
C LEU A 116 -1.21 -16.96 -27.78
N PHE A 117 -1.66 -17.75 -26.81
CA PHE A 117 -0.83 -18.51 -25.87
C PHE A 117 -1.15 -20.00 -25.96
N THR A 118 -0.13 -20.85 -25.86
CA THR A 118 -0.23 -22.32 -25.87
C THR A 118 0.11 -22.86 -24.49
N VAL A 119 -0.84 -23.54 -23.84
CA VAL A 119 -0.72 -24.12 -22.50
C VAL A 119 -0.92 -25.63 -22.56
N ARG A 120 -0.15 -26.39 -21.78
CA ARG A 120 -0.31 -27.84 -21.62
C ARG A 120 -0.51 -28.19 -20.15
N PHE A 121 -1.49 -29.04 -19.84
CA PHE A 121 -1.76 -29.52 -18.48
C PHE A 121 -1.13 -30.88 -18.18
N ASP A 122 -0.71 -31.62 -19.21
CA ASP A 122 0.08 -32.85 -19.11
C ASP A 122 1.00 -33.00 -20.33
N ASP A 123 1.71 -34.13 -20.44
CA ASP A 123 2.68 -34.36 -21.52
C ASP A 123 2.02 -34.79 -22.85
N CYS A 124 1.19 -33.90 -23.41
CA CYS A 124 0.46 -34.11 -24.68
C CYS A 124 1.13 -33.49 -25.91
N ALA A 125 0.79 -33.92 -27.11
CA ALA A 125 1.09 -33.21 -28.35
C ALA A 125 0.23 -31.93 -28.48
N VAL A 126 0.77 -30.91 -29.16
CA VAL A 126 -0.01 -29.73 -29.59
C VAL A 126 -0.34 -29.92 -31.08
N PRO A 127 -1.63 -29.87 -31.49
CA PRO A 127 -2.01 -30.08 -32.89
C PRO A 127 -1.42 -29.03 -33.86
N GLU A 128 -1.10 -29.47 -35.09
CA GLU A 128 -0.54 -28.61 -36.14
C GLU A 128 -1.61 -27.67 -36.75
N PHE A 129 -1.85 -26.52 -36.12
CA PHE A 129 -2.63 -25.43 -36.69
C PHE A 129 -1.75 -24.46 -37.50
N ASP A 130 -2.08 -24.18 -38.76
CA ASP A 130 -1.36 -23.23 -39.62
C ASP A 130 -1.61 -21.76 -39.22
N LEU A 131 -0.55 -21.01 -38.91
CA LEU A 131 -0.58 -19.57 -38.59
C LEU A 131 -0.23 -18.67 -39.81
N GLY A 132 -0.12 -19.25 -41.00
CA GLY A 132 0.18 -18.57 -42.26
C GLY A 132 1.67 -18.28 -42.44
N GLY A 133 2.13 -18.41 -43.69
CA GLY A 133 3.54 -18.19 -44.06
C GLY A 133 4.47 -19.35 -43.70
N GLY A 134 3.97 -20.59 -43.68
CA GLY A 134 4.76 -21.78 -43.34
C GLY A 134 5.03 -21.94 -41.84
N ARG A 135 4.20 -21.33 -41.00
CA ARG A 135 4.32 -21.31 -39.53
C ARG A 135 3.19 -22.11 -38.92
N THR A 136 3.46 -22.96 -37.95
CA THR A 136 2.42 -23.67 -37.17
C THR A 136 2.33 -23.15 -35.75
N LEU A 137 1.19 -23.37 -35.09
CA LEU A 137 0.96 -23.06 -33.67
C LEU A 137 2.10 -23.57 -32.81
N ASP A 138 2.48 -24.83 -33.05
CA ASP A 138 3.51 -25.53 -32.30
C ASP A 138 4.94 -24.99 -32.52
N SER A 139 5.27 -24.67 -33.78
CA SER A 139 6.61 -24.18 -34.14
C SER A 139 6.83 -22.68 -33.84
N THR A 140 5.75 -21.93 -33.60
CA THR A 140 5.77 -20.45 -33.60
C THR A 140 5.36 -19.85 -32.26
N ILE A 141 4.44 -20.47 -31.52
CA ILE A 141 4.00 -20.00 -30.21
C ILE A 141 4.68 -20.82 -29.13
N GLN A 142 5.39 -20.15 -28.21
CA GLN A 142 6.08 -20.84 -27.13
C GLN A 142 5.06 -21.53 -26.20
N ARG A 143 5.19 -22.85 -26.07
CA ARG A 143 4.40 -23.66 -25.14
C ARG A 143 4.71 -23.31 -23.69
N THR A 144 3.70 -23.38 -22.83
CA THR A 144 3.81 -23.28 -21.37
C THR A 144 3.29 -24.57 -20.74
N ASP A 145 4.17 -25.32 -20.11
CA ASP A 145 3.83 -26.57 -19.41
C ASP A 145 3.44 -26.27 -17.96
N LEU A 146 2.18 -26.49 -17.60
CA LEU A 146 1.62 -26.29 -16.26
C LEU A 146 1.55 -27.61 -15.47
N PHE A 147 2.59 -28.42 -15.62
CA PHE A 147 2.77 -29.71 -14.94
C PHE A 147 4.24 -29.95 -14.58
N GLY A 148 4.48 -31.01 -13.80
CA GLY A 148 5.83 -31.34 -13.31
C GLY A 148 6.39 -30.31 -12.30
N PRO A 149 7.70 -30.36 -12.01
CA PRO A 149 8.31 -29.60 -10.91
C PRO A 149 8.33 -28.08 -11.11
N ASN A 150 8.14 -27.62 -12.35
CA ASN A 150 8.16 -26.19 -12.70
C ASN A 150 6.75 -25.57 -12.80
N LYS A 151 5.67 -26.32 -12.56
CA LYS A 151 4.26 -25.87 -12.71
C LYS A 151 4.06 -24.46 -12.15
N THR A 152 4.35 -24.22 -10.88
CA THR A 152 4.16 -22.92 -10.21
C THR A 152 4.93 -21.79 -10.89
N VAL A 153 6.19 -22.03 -11.29
CA VAL A 153 7.02 -21.02 -11.95
C VAL A 153 6.46 -20.68 -13.34
N GLN A 154 5.98 -21.68 -14.07
CA GLN A 154 5.36 -21.48 -15.38
C GLN A 154 3.98 -20.81 -15.28
N THR A 155 3.17 -21.13 -14.26
CA THR A 155 1.90 -20.43 -13.98
C THR A 155 2.13 -18.95 -13.71
N VAL A 156 3.11 -18.59 -12.87
CA VAL A 156 3.49 -17.20 -12.61
C VAL A 156 4.00 -16.52 -13.90
N ARG A 157 4.86 -17.19 -14.66
CA ARG A 157 5.41 -16.66 -15.92
C ARG A 157 4.32 -16.42 -16.97
N LEU A 158 3.36 -17.32 -17.10
CA LEU A 158 2.19 -17.18 -17.98
C LEU A 158 1.33 -16.01 -17.55
N SER A 159 1.00 -15.92 -16.26
CA SER A 159 0.19 -14.82 -15.72
C SER A 159 0.86 -13.47 -15.95
N GLN A 160 2.17 -13.36 -15.74
CA GLN A 160 2.96 -12.17 -16.10
C GLN A 160 3.00 -11.91 -17.61
N ALA A 161 3.07 -12.94 -18.45
CA ALA A 161 3.12 -12.79 -19.90
C ALA A 161 1.77 -12.32 -20.48
N VAL A 162 0.65 -12.85 -19.96
CA VAL A 162 -0.71 -12.38 -20.27
C VAL A 162 -0.90 -10.97 -19.72
N GLY A 163 -0.47 -10.69 -18.48
CA GLY A 163 -0.49 -9.35 -17.87
C GLY A 163 0.25 -8.29 -18.68
N ARG A 164 1.39 -8.64 -19.32
CA ARG A 164 2.09 -7.76 -20.26
C ARG A 164 1.38 -7.53 -21.59
N VAL A 165 0.30 -8.26 -21.88
CA VAL A 165 -0.59 -7.99 -23.02
C VAL A 165 -1.79 -7.15 -22.56
N THR A 166 -2.30 -7.40 -21.35
CA THR A 166 -3.39 -6.60 -20.75
C THR A 166 -2.94 -5.17 -20.50
N ASN A 167 -1.75 -5.00 -19.91
CA ASN A 167 -1.00 -3.76 -19.76
C ASN A 167 0.36 -3.93 -20.48
N PRO A 168 0.50 -3.50 -21.76
CA PRO A 168 1.81 -3.45 -22.39
C PRO A 168 2.73 -2.59 -21.53
N PRO A 169 3.95 -3.07 -21.17
CA PRO A 169 4.87 -2.27 -20.39
C PRO A 169 5.10 -0.97 -21.15
N SER A 170 4.71 0.14 -20.52
CA SER A 170 5.00 1.49 -20.99
C SER A 170 6.47 1.51 -21.39
N SER A 171 6.76 1.83 -22.66
CA SER A 171 8.11 1.74 -23.23
C SER A 171 9.15 2.32 -22.26
N PRO A 172 10.38 1.77 -22.18
CA PRO A 172 11.36 2.17 -21.15
C PRO A 172 11.62 3.68 -21.08
N THR A 173 11.31 4.41 -22.16
CA THR A 173 11.12 5.86 -22.19
C THR A 173 10.26 6.41 -21.04
N ILE A 174 9.05 5.90 -20.76
CA ILE A 174 8.16 6.47 -19.71
C ILE A 174 8.69 6.23 -18.29
N ALA A 175 9.33 5.09 -18.00
CA ALA A 175 9.97 4.88 -16.70
C ALA A 175 11.18 5.81 -16.50
N THR A 176 12.03 5.96 -17.54
CA THR A 176 13.16 6.90 -17.48
C THR A 176 12.72 8.36 -17.54
N GLU A 177 11.64 8.68 -18.26
CA GLU A 177 11.03 10.00 -18.30
C GLU A 177 10.37 10.29 -16.95
N ALA A 178 9.47 9.48 -16.40
CA ALA A 178 8.85 9.74 -15.09
C ALA A 178 9.87 9.89 -13.95
N VAL A 179 10.95 9.09 -13.93
CA VAL A 179 12.04 9.24 -12.94
C VAL A 179 12.94 10.46 -13.24
N ALA A 180 13.16 10.83 -14.51
CA ALA A 180 13.84 12.07 -14.87
C ALA A 180 12.98 13.33 -14.69
N GLU A 181 11.66 13.21 -14.84
CA GLU A 181 10.62 14.22 -14.70
C GLU A 181 10.36 14.47 -13.20
N ALA A 182 10.42 13.43 -12.36
CA ALA A 182 10.45 13.56 -10.90
C ALA A 182 11.75 14.24 -10.40
N LYS A 183 12.89 14.00 -11.04
CA LYS A 183 14.14 14.73 -10.78
C LYS A 183 14.10 16.17 -11.30
N LYS A 184 13.48 16.39 -12.47
CA LYS A 184 13.20 17.71 -13.07
C LYS A 184 12.02 18.45 -12.45
N ALA A 185 11.17 17.83 -11.63
CA ALA A 185 10.01 18.49 -11.00
C ALA A 185 10.47 19.70 -10.17
N THR A 186 11.65 19.57 -9.56
CA THR A 186 12.40 20.64 -8.87
C THR A 186 12.86 21.79 -9.77
N SER A 187 12.80 21.66 -11.10
CA SER A 187 13.25 22.65 -12.10
C SER A 187 12.21 23.06 -13.16
N ASP A 188 11.21 22.23 -13.45
CA ASP A 188 10.20 22.43 -14.53
C ASP A 188 8.79 22.82 -13.99
N GLY A 189 8.68 23.14 -12.69
CA GLY A 189 7.48 23.77 -12.11
C GLY A 189 6.27 22.86 -11.85
N ARG A 190 6.34 21.57 -12.13
CA ARG A 190 5.30 20.58 -11.76
C ARG A 190 5.63 19.97 -10.40
N SER A 191 4.70 19.97 -9.44
CA SER A 191 4.98 19.53 -8.06
C SER A 191 5.07 18.00 -7.90
N ARG A 192 5.86 17.54 -6.92
CA ARG A 192 5.99 16.10 -6.57
C ARG A 192 4.63 15.44 -6.26
N ALA A 193 3.73 16.19 -5.63
CA ALA A 193 2.36 15.75 -5.34
C ALA A 193 1.53 15.46 -6.60
N GLU A 194 1.71 16.24 -7.67
CA GLU A 194 0.99 16.03 -8.93
C GLU A 194 1.52 14.81 -9.70
N VAL A 195 2.84 14.56 -9.64
CA VAL A 195 3.45 13.32 -10.15
C VAL A 195 2.86 12.10 -9.44
N LEU A 196 2.78 12.13 -8.10
CA LEU A 196 2.19 11.05 -7.32
C LEU A 196 0.72 10.78 -7.70
N LYS A 197 -0.10 11.83 -7.84
CA LYS A 197 -1.50 11.68 -8.28
C LYS A 197 -1.64 11.07 -9.68
N GLN A 198 -0.69 11.31 -10.59
CA GLN A 198 -0.68 10.70 -11.91
C GLN A 198 -0.35 9.21 -11.82
N LEU A 199 0.69 8.86 -11.05
CA LEU A 199 1.09 7.46 -10.81
C LEU A 199 -0.03 6.65 -10.14
N LEU A 200 -0.70 7.22 -9.12
CA LEU A 200 -1.84 6.58 -8.44
C LEU A 200 -3.08 6.36 -9.32
N ARG A 201 -3.16 7.01 -10.49
CA ARG A 201 -4.28 6.93 -11.44
C ARG A 201 -4.00 6.00 -12.63
N ASP A 202 -2.77 5.53 -12.78
CA ASP A 202 -2.35 4.65 -13.87
C ASP A 202 -2.08 3.23 -13.33
N PRO A 203 -2.97 2.24 -13.58
CA PRO A 203 -2.77 0.87 -13.11
C PRO A 203 -1.55 0.14 -13.70
N ALA A 204 -0.82 0.73 -14.66
CA ALA A 204 0.43 0.20 -15.17
C ALA A 204 1.68 0.84 -14.50
N ALA A 205 1.50 1.84 -13.63
CA ALA A 205 2.58 2.66 -13.09
C ALA A 205 3.21 2.14 -11.79
N ASP A 206 2.83 0.96 -11.27
CA ASP A 206 3.31 0.43 -9.98
C ASP A 206 4.85 0.47 -9.82
N ILE A 207 5.59 0.09 -10.86
CA ILE A 207 7.07 0.12 -10.86
C ILE A 207 7.58 1.56 -10.76
N ALA A 208 6.97 2.49 -11.51
CA ALA A 208 7.34 3.90 -11.49
C ALA A 208 6.96 4.58 -10.16
N LEU A 209 5.87 4.15 -9.53
CA LEU A 209 5.47 4.54 -8.18
C LEU A 209 6.49 4.05 -7.13
N GLU A 210 6.91 2.79 -7.22
CA GLU A 210 7.92 2.21 -6.33
C GLU A 210 9.28 2.93 -6.46
N ASP A 211 9.73 3.20 -7.68
CA ASP A 211 10.95 3.96 -7.96
C ASP A 211 10.85 5.42 -7.49
N PHE A 212 9.71 6.08 -7.73
CA PHE A 212 9.44 7.44 -7.27
C PHE A 212 9.52 7.54 -5.75
N MET A 213 8.76 6.73 -5.02
CA MET A 213 8.76 6.73 -3.55
C MET A 213 10.11 6.29 -2.98
N SER A 214 10.78 5.30 -3.59
CA SER A 214 12.14 4.90 -3.21
C SER A 214 13.15 6.04 -3.37
N SER A 215 12.99 6.91 -4.38
CA SER A 215 13.87 8.06 -4.59
C SER A 215 13.70 9.12 -3.48
N ILE A 216 12.46 9.43 -3.09
CA ILE A 216 12.15 10.35 -1.99
C ILE A 216 12.68 9.82 -0.67
N ALA A 217 12.42 8.55 -0.35
CA ALA A 217 12.93 7.93 0.87
C ALA A 217 14.46 7.85 0.90
N THR A 218 15.11 7.65 -0.25
CA THR A 218 16.58 7.65 -0.35
C THR A 218 17.17 9.05 -0.12
N GLU A 219 16.53 10.10 -0.65
CA GLU A 219 16.91 11.50 -0.38
C GLU A 219 16.90 11.78 1.12
N ILE A 220 15.78 11.50 1.80
CA ILE A 220 15.60 11.75 3.23
C ILE A 220 16.54 10.86 4.06
N ARG A 221 16.56 9.53 3.82
CA ARG A 221 17.45 8.60 4.54
C ARG A 221 18.91 9.01 4.44
N THR A 222 19.36 9.57 3.32
CA THR A 222 20.74 10.04 3.15
C THR A 222 21.04 11.21 4.07
N ARG A 223 20.15 12.21 4.16
CA ARG A 223 20.30 13.35 5.07
C ARG A 223 20.21 12.93 6.55
N LEU A 224 19.30 12.01 6.86
CA LEU A 224 19.16 11.41 8.20
C LEU A 224 20.33 10.47 8.60
N SER A 225 21.19 10.07 7.67
CA SER A 225 22.36 9.23 7.97
C SER A 225 23.60 10.02 8.42
N ASN A 226 23.53 11.35 8.50
CA ASN A 226 24.62 12.18 8.98
C ASN A 226 24.69 12.21 10.51
N GLU A 227 25.63 11.49 11.12
CA GLU A 227 25.75 11.39 12.58
C GLU A 227 26.06 12.74 13.26
N ASP A 228 26.68 13.70 12.56
CA ASP A 228 26.92 15.06 13.08
C ASP A 228 25.61 15.83 13.36
N ASN A 229 24.55 15.53 12.59
CA ASN A 229 23.22 16.14 12.75
C ASN A 229 22.29 15.30 13.65
N TYR A 230 22.63 14.02 13.89
CA TYR A 230 21.81 13.02 14.58
C TYR A 230 22.63 12.20 15.59
N PRO A 231 23.28 12.87 16.57
CA PRO A 231 24.22 12.23 17.49
C PRO A 231 23.53 11.16 18.36
N SER A 232 24.25 10.08 18.68
CA SER A 232 23.80 9.12 19.70
C SER A 232 24.33 9.42 21.10
N THR A 233 25.26 10.37 21.23
CA THR A 233 25.88 10.77 22.50
C THR A 233 26.03 12.28 22.59
N THR A 234 26.07 12.81 23.81
CA THR A 234 26.34 14.23 24.07
C THR A 234 27.06 14.37 25.42
N PRO A 235 27.98 15.35 25.59
CA PRO A 235 28.53 15.70 26.90
C PRO A 235 27.49 16.33 27.84
N ASP A 236 26.40 16.86 27.28
CA ASP A 236 25.34 17.57 27.99
C ASP A 236 24.39 16.60 28.71
N VAL A 237 24.78 16.18 29.90
CA VAL A 237 24.02 15.24 30.75
C VAL A 237 23.03 15.92 31.71
N ASN A 238 23.05 17.25 31.81
CA ASN A 238 22.11 18.02 32.62
C ASN A 238 20.84 18.33 31.82
N TRP A 239 19.68 18.29 32.48
CA TRP A 239 18.36 18.38 31.84
C TRP A 239 18.18 19.54 30.85
N ALA A 240 18.57 20.77 31.20
CA ALA A 240 18.37 21.92 30.32
C ALA A 240 19.30 21.90 29.07
N PRO A 241 20.64 21.77 29.19
CA PRO A 241 21.50 21.57 28.02
C PRO A 241 21.15 20.33 27.18
N PHE A 242 20.68 19.25 27.81
CA PHE A 242 20.22 18.06 27.10
C PHE A 242 18.93 18.32 26.30
N ALA A 243 18.04 19.18 26.81
CA ALA A 243 16.82 19.60 26.11
C ALA A 243 17.14 20.29 24.78
N ASP A 244 18.13 21.18 24.75
CA ASP A 244 18.53 21.87 23.52
C ASP A 244 18.97 20.87 22.43
N VAL A 245 19.77 19.86 22.79
CA VAL A 245 20.22 18.79 21.87
C VAL A 245 19.04 17.96 21.37
N TRP A 246 18.18 17.48 22.28
CA TRP A 246 17.06 16.60 21.92
C TRP A 246 15.99 17.33 21.08
N LEU A 247 15.65 18.58 21.43
CA LEU A 247 14.69 19.42 20.70
C LEU A 247 15.23 19.82 19.32
N ALA A 248 16.53 20.14 19.20
CA ALA A 248 17.15 20.44 17.91
C ALA A 248 17.13 19.21 16.99
N GLN A 249 17.42 18.01 17.53
CA GLN A 249 17.39 16.78 16.75
C GLN A 249 15.97 16.40 16.29
N LEU A 250 14.96 16.58 17.15
CA LEU A 250 13.53 16.39 16.80
C LEU A 250 13.09 17.34 15.66
N ARG A 251 13.40 18.64 15.77
CA ARG A 251 13.08 19.63 14.73
C ARG A 251 13.84 19.40 13.42
N ASN A 252 15.06 18.86 13.50
CA ASN A 252 15.79 18.43 12.32
C ASN A 252 15.07 17.26 11.62
N TYR A 253 14.57 16.26 12.35
CA TYR A 253 13.78 15.17 11.76
C TYR A 253 12.52 15.69 11.03
N GLU A 254 11.78 16.63 11.61
CA GLU A 254 10.60 17.26 10.99
C GLU A 254 10.93 17.94 9.67
N LYS A 255 11.93 18.81 9.69
CA LYS A 255 12.43 19.53 8.49
C LYS A 255 12.86 18.57 7.39
N GLU A 256 13.53 17.47 7.75
CA GLU A 256 13.97 16.48 6.77
C GLU A 256 12.82 15.65 6.17
N LEU A 257 11.69 15.53 6.89
CA LEU A 257 10.48 14.82 6.46
C LEU A 257 9.51 15.67 5.64
N GLU A 258 9.56 17.00 5.75
CA GLU A 258 8.71 17.95 5.01
C GLU A 258 8.45 17.53 3.54
N PRO A 259 9.44 17.11 2.73
CA PRO A 259 9.22 16.76 1.32
C PRO A 259 8.42 15.46 1.09
N ALA A 260 8.14 14.69 2.13
CA ALA A 260 7.38 13.44 2.07
C ALA A 260 6.00 13.52 2.74
N LEU A 261 5.72 14.51 3.60
CA LEU A 261 4.48 14.53 4.40
C LEU A 261 3.22 14.55 3.52
N ASP A 262 3.13 15.45 2.53
CA ASP A 262 1.99 15.49 1.60
C ASP A 262 1.94 14.28 0.66
N LEU A 263 3.11 13.70 0.31
CA LEU A 263 3.16 12.49 -0.50
C LEU A 263 2.59 11.28 0.25
N VAL A 264 2.93 11.12 1.53
CA VAL A 264 2.42 10.04 2.38
C VAL A 264 0.95 10.28 2.74
N ARG A 265 0.52 11.53 2.94
CA ARG A 265 -0.90 11.88 3.05
C ARG A 265 -1.68 11.44 1.82
N LEU A 266 -1.24 11.82 0.61
CA LEU A 266 -1.90 11.42 -0.64
C LEU A 266 -1.88 9.90 -0.88
N ALA A 267 -0.77 9.23 -0.55
CA ALA A 267 -0.64 7.77 -0.60
C ALA A 267 -1.66 7.08 0.32
N ALA A 268 -1.83 7.59 1.54
CA ALA A 268 -2.77 7.05 2.52
C ALA A 268 -4.25 7.42 2.21
N SER A 269 -4.50 8.57 1.58
CA SER A 269 -5.85 8.97 1.15
C SER A 269 -6.36 8.15 -0.04
N TYR A 270 -5.51 7.86 -1.03
CA TYR A 270 -5.93 7.36 -2.36
C TYR A 270 -5.25 6.05 -2.79
N GLY A 271 -4.36 5.49 -1.97
CA GLY A 271 -3.71 4.21 -2.26
C GLY A 271 -4.70 3.06 -2.39
N GLN A 272 -4.31 2.05 -3.17
CA GLN A 272 -5.05 0.82 -3.45
C GLN A 272 -4.14 -0.38 -3.18
N VAL A 273 -4.69 -1.59 -3.18
CA VAL A 273 -3.96 -2.83 -2.81
C VAL A 273 -2.67 -2.99 -3.61
N GLN A 274 -2.72 -2.74 -4.91
CA GLN A 274 -1.57 -2.82 -5.83
C GLN A 274 -0.41 -1.87 -5.47
N HIS A 275 -0.69 -0.75 -4.78
CA HIS A 275 0.31 0.24 -4.38
C HIS A 275 1.04 -0.12 -3.06
N ASN A 276 0.53 -1.09 -2.29
CA ASN A 276 1.07 -1.45 -0.98
C ASN A 276 2.56 -1.89 -0.98
N PRO A 277 3.10 -2.59 -1.99
CA PRO A 277 4.53 -2.90 -2.07
C PRO A 277 5.43 -1.64 -2.10
N ALA A 278 4.99 -0.58 -2.80
CA ALA A 278 5.72 0.69 -2.86
C ALA A 278 5.75 1.39 -1.49
N TRP A 279 4.63 1.38 -0.77
CA TRP A 279 4.52 1.92 0.60
C TRP A 279 5.41 1.17 1.59
N GLU A 280 5.37 -0.16 1.56
CA GLU A 280 6.15 -0.99 2.47
C GLU A 280 7.66 -0.85 2.20
N ARG A 281 8.06 -0.73 0.93
CA ARG A 281 9.45 -0.43 0.55
C ARG A 281 9.89 0.98 0.96
N PHE A 282 9.01 1.97 0.86
CA PHE A 282 9.24 3.33 1.34
C PHE A 282 9.49 3.33 2.86
N MET A 283 8.57 2.76 3.65
CA MET A 283 8.69 2.72 5.12
C MET A 283 9.94 1.95 5.59
N ARG A 284 10.32 0.86 4.91
CA ARG A 284 11.55 0.10 5.19
C ARG A 284 12.85 0.88 5.01
N GLN A 285 12.87 2.04 4.36
CA GLN A 285 14.07 2.89 4.37
C GLN A 285 14.35 3.48 5.76
N PHE A 286 13.30 3.86 6.49
CA PHE A 286 13.38 4.50 7.81
C PHE A 286 13.68 3.50 8.94
N THR A 287 13.28 2.23 8.79
CA THR A 287 13.54 1.17 9.80
C THR A 287 15.02 0.90 10.05
N SER A 288 15.87 1.16 9.05
CA SER A 288 17.31 0.88 9.11
C SER A 288 18.10 1.71 10.14
N GLN A 289 17.56 2.87 10.55
CA GLN A 289 18.19 3.80 11.49
C GLN A 289 17.82 3.53 12.95
N ILE A 290 16.65 2.91 13.18
CA ILE A 290 16.06 2.66 14.50
C ILE A 290 16.92 1.68 15.33
N VAL A 291 17.47 0.65 14.68
CA VAL A 291 18.11 -0.51 15.35
C VAL A 291 19.60 -0.26 15.71
N ARG A 292 20.14 0.94 15.43
CA ARG A 292 21.59 1.21 15.56
C ARG A 292 21.90 2.18 16.69
N GLY A 293 22.80 1.77 17.59
CA GLY A 293 23.62 2.70 18.37
C GLY A 293 24.03 2.19 19.76
N ASN A 294 25.28 2.46 20.13
CA ASN A 294 25.65 2.65 21.52
C ASN A 294 25.51 4.16 21.83
N GLY A 295 25.04 4.53 23.02
CA GLY A 295 24.89 5.93 23.40
C GLY A 295 23.80 6.20 24.43
N ASN A 296 23.29 7.43 24.44
CA ASN A 296 22.20 7.88 25.29
C ASN A 296 20.86 7.29 24.77
N ALA A 297 20.13 6.61 25.66
CA ALA A 297 18.89 5.92 25.32
C ALA A 297 17.82 6.85 24.70
N ALA A 298 17.67 8.08 25.20
CA ALA A 298 16.67 9.01 24.67
C ALA A 298 17.00 9.52 23.26
N LEU A 299 18.29 9.70 22.92
CA LEU A 299 18.72 10.05 21.56
C LEU A 299 18.59 8.88 20.59
N ILE A 300 18.82 7.64 21.07
CA ILE A 300 18.61 6.42 20.27
C ILE A 300 17.11 6.20 20.02
N ASN A 301 16.28 6.29 21.05
CA ASN A 301 14.82 6.15 20.97
C ASN A 301 14.20 7.19 20.01
N LEU A 302 14.72 8.42 20.00
CA LEU A 302 14.29 9.48 19.08
C LEU A 302 14.52 9.11 17.59
N ARG A 303 15.39 8.15 17.25
CA ARG A 303 15.59 7.67 15.86
C ARG A 303 14.34 6.99 15.28
N ALA A 304 13.36 6.61 16.10
CA ALA A 304 12.06 6.12 15.66
C ALA A 304 11.06 7.25 15.33
N TYR A 305 11.34 8.51 15.71
CA TYR A 305 10.44 9.64 15.49
C TYR A 305 10.07 9.90 14.02
N PRO A 306 10.98 9.77 13.03
CA PRO A 306 10.60 9.87 11.63
C PRO A 306 9.56 8.84 11.18
N ALA A 307 9.67 7.60 11.67
CA ALA A 307 8.65 6.59 11.41
C ALA A 307 7.34 6.98 12.11
N LEU A 308 7.38 7.43 13.37
CA LEU A 308 6.19 7.85 14.14
C LEU A 308 5.36 8.92 13.42
N VAL A 309 6.01 9.98 12.92
CA VAL A 309 5.33 11.05 12.15
C VAL A 309 4.63 10.48 10.92
N LEU A 310 5.30 9.59 10.18
CA LEU A 310 4.73 8.96 8.98
C LEU A 310 3.58 8.00 9.28
N LEU A 311 3.63 7.26 10.41
CA LEU A 311 2.53 6.44 10.89
C LEU A 311 1.30 7.31 11.21
N TYR A 312 1.49 8.44 11.89
CA TYR A 312 0.40 9.38 12.21
C TYR A 312 -0.22 10.01 10.95
N VAL A 313 0.60 10.52 10.02
CA VAL A 313 0.11 11.05 8.73
C VAL A 313 -0.71 10.00 7.98
N SER A 314 -0.22 8.76 7.93
CA SER A 314 -0.91 7.66 7.27
C SER A 314 -2.28 7.39 7.92
N SER A 315 -2.31 7.26 9.25
CA SER A 315 -3.52 6.94 10.00
C SER A 315 -4.56 8.06 9.98
N ILE A 316 -4.16 9.33 10.07
CA ILE A 316 -5.08 10.48 9.98
C ILE A 316 -5.70 10.54 8.57
N ALA A 317 -4.89 10.43 7.51
CA ALA A 317 -5.35 10.48 6.13
C ALA A 317 -6.28 9.32 5.75
N SER A 318 -5.95 8.09 6.16
CA SER A 318 -6.81 6.92 5.94
C SER A 318 -8.13 7.02 6.71
N THR A 319 -8.09 7.50 7.96
CA THR A 319 -9.28 7.69 8.80
C THR A 319 -10.18 8.82 8.27
N SER A 320 -9.61 9.91 7.74
CA SER A 320 -10.40 11.00 7.13
C SER A 320 -11.07 10.61 5.82
N ARG A 321 -10.56 9.58 5.13
CA ARG A 321 -11.02 9.12 3.81
C ARG A 321 -11.87 7.86 3.83
N ASP A 322 -11.96 7.18 4.98
CA ASP A 322 -12.53 5.83 5.07
C ASP A 322 -11.86 4.85 4.07
N ASN A 323 -10.54 5.00 3.92
CA ASN A 323 -9.69 4.18 3.05
C ASN A 323 -8.49 3.67 3.84
N TYR A 324 -8.61 2.44 4.36
CA TYR A 324 -7.61 1.83 5.22
C TYR A 324 -6.66 0.87 4.46
N VAL A 325 -6.89 0.64 3.16
CA VAL A 325 -6.03 -0.21 2.33
C VAL A 325 -4.53 0.16 2.41
N PRO A 326 -4.14 1.46 2.41
CA PRO A 326 -2.73 1.84 2.49
C PRO A 326 -2.09 1.60 3.86
N ILE A 327 -2.88 1.50 4.94
CA ILE A 327 -2.39 1.22 6.30
C ILE A 327 -1.69 -0.15 6.36
N LEU A 328 -2.10 -1.11 5.52
CA LEU A 328 -1.38 -2.37 5.38
C LEU A 328 0.10 -2.13 5.00
N GLY A 329 0.35 -1.38 3.92
CA GLY A 329 1.71 -1.10 3.44
C GLY A 329 2.49 -0.04 4.24
N LEU A 330 1.80 0.94 4.82
CA LEU A 330 2.41 2.07 5.55
C LEU A 330 2.63 1.79 7.04
N VAL A 331 1.82 0.94 7.68
CA VAL A 331 1.79 0.77 9.14
C VAL A 331 2.01 -0.69 9.56
N VAL A 332 1.30 -1.64 8.94
CA VAL A 332 1.21 -3.02 9.45
C VAL A 332 2.35 -3.92 8.97
N THR A 333 2.64 -3.95 7.67
CA THR A 333 3.68 -4.83 7.09
C THR A 333 5.13 -4.38 7.28
N PRO A 334 5.48 -3.08 7.43
CA PRO A 334 6.86 -2.68 7.70
C PRO A 334 7.39 -3.31 8.99
N THR A 335 8.59 -3.88 8.92
CA THR A 335 9.26 -4.52 10.07
C THR A 335 10.65 -3.91 10.31
N ILE A 336 11.06 -3.94 11.59
CA ILE A 336 12.43 -3.74 12.02
C ILE A 336 13.09 -5.11 12.28
N ARG A 337 14.42 -5.18 12.26
CA ARG A 337 15.14 -6.36 12.78
C ARG A 337 15.32 -6.22 14.29
N ASP A 338 15.16 -7.30 15.05
CA ASP A 338 15.44 -7.26 16.49
C ASP A 338 16.95 -7.04 16.75
N GLN A 339 17.25 -6.20 17.74
CA GLN A 339 18.62 -5.78 18.08
C GLN A 339 19.43 -6.87 18.82
N TYR A 340 18.76 -7.84 19.44
CA TYR A 340 19.36 -8.96 20.16
C TYR A 340 19.36 -10.26 19.32
N ASN A 341 18.42 -10.40 18.38
CA ASN A 341 18.26 -11.54 17.49
C ASN A 341 18.01 -11.10 16.04
N SER A 342 19.09 -10.89 15.28
CA SER A 342 19.04 -10.41 13.89
C SER A 342 18.33 -11.32 12.86
N ARG A 343 17.82 -12.49 13.29
CA ARG A 343 16.95 -13.40 12.53
C ARG A 343 15.46 -13.17 12.77
N GLU A 344 15.11 -12.41 13.80
CA GLU A 344 13.74 -12.08 14.21
C GLU A 344 13.38 -10.68 13.68
N SER A 345 12.15 -10.53 13.20
CA SER A 345 11.63 -9.26 12.68
C SER A 345 10.41 -8.85 13.50
N ILE A 346 10.40 -7.61 13.99
CA ILE A 346 9.33 -7.06 14.83
C ILE A 346 8.52 -6.08 13.96
N PRO A 347 7.18 -6.08 13.99
CA PRO A 347 6.36 -5.07 13.32
C PRO A 347 6.74 -3.66 13.79
N LEU A 348 6.97 -2.75 12.83
CA LEU A 348 7.43 -1.38 13.09
C LEU A 348 6.51 -0.64 14.07
N VAL A 349 5.20 -0.86 13.94
CA VAL A 349 4.16 -0.26 14.79
C VAL A 349 4.30 -0.65 16.27
N GLN A 350 4.75 -1.87 16.60
CA GLN A 350 4.98 -2.29 17.99
C GLN A 350 6.17 -1.58 18.65
N TYR A 351 7.18 -1.24 17.86
CA TYR A 351 8.39 -0.58 18.34
C TYR A 351 8.23 0.94 18.44
N THR A 352 7.36 1.51 17.61
CA THR A 352 7.27 2.96 17.36
C THR A 352 5.95 3.54 17.83
N ASN A 353 5.95 4.25 18.96
CA ASN A 353 4.78 4.98 19.45
C ASN A 353 5.18 6.26 20.20
N VAL A 354 4.20 7.09 20.56
CA VAL A 354 4.42 8.40 21.22
C VAL A 354 5.17 8.31 22.55
N ARG A 355 5.09 7.16 23.23
CA ARG A 355 5.84 6.90 24.47
C ARG A 355 7.26 6.43 24.18
N SER A 356 7.46 5.57 23.19
CA SER A 356 8.78 4.98 22.89
C SER A 356 9.85 6.03 22.60
N VAL A 357 9.48 7.13 21.92
CA VAL A 357 10.42 8.20 21.54
C VAL A 357 10.79 9.19 22.66
N ALA A 358 10.01 9.25 23.75
CA ALA A 358 10.10 10.35 24.72
C ALA A 358 9.96 9.97 26.21
N GLN A 359 9.74 8.70 26.54
CA GLN A 359 9.52 8.24 27.91
C GLN A 359 10.59 8.66 28.93
N ASP A 360 11.86 8.66 28.54
CA ASP A 360 13.00 9.02 29.41
C ASP A 360 13.18 10.54 29.53
N VAL A 361 12.37 11.32 28.81
CA VAL A 361 12.48 12.78 28.62
C VAL A 361 11.12 13.49 28.68
N GLU A 362 10.14 12.94 29.42
CA GLU A 362 8.81 13.52 29.60
C GLU A 362 8.80 15.03 29.94
N PRO A 363 9.70 15.59 30.77
CA PRO A 363 9.80 17.03 30.99
C PRO A 363 10.16 17.83 29.73
N ILE A 364 11.07 17.31 28.89
CA ILE A 364 11.51 17.97 27.65
C ILE A 364 10.40 17.89 26.60
N ALA A 365 9.73 16.74 26.50
CA ALA A 365 8.55 16.58 25.65
C ALA A 365 7.39 17.48 26.09
N SER A 366 7.18 17.67 27.41
CA SER A 366 6.21 18.65 27.93
C SER A 366 6.57 20.08 27.53
N ALA A 367 7.85 20.44 27.55
CA ALA A 367 8.31 21.75 27.09
C ALA A 367 8.11 21.95 25.58
N LEU A 368 8.32 20.91 24.76
CA LEU A 368 8.00 20.92 23.32
C LEU A 368 6.53 21.26 23.07
N ALA A 369 5.61 20.49 23.67
CA ALA A 369 4.17 20.71 23.52
C ALA A 369 3.68 22.03 24.14
N MET A 370 4.41 22.59 25.12
CA MET A 370 4.18 23.95 25.59
C MET A 370 4.68 25.02 24.60
N ALA A 371 5.75 24.75 23.86
CA ALA A 371 6.28 25.65 22.83
C ALA A 371 5.36 25.79 21.63
N ASP A 372 4.66 24.72 21.27
CA ASP A 372 3.64 24.72 20.22
C ASP A 372 2.45 25.66 20.57
N ASP A 373 2.09 25.73 21.87
CA ASP A 373 1.13 26.69 22.42
C ASP A 373 1.73 28.11 22.61
N GLY A 374 2.96 28.36 22.15
CA GLY A 374 3.63 29.67 22.21
C GLY A 374 4.44 29.95 23.49
N THR A 375 4.70 28.94 24.33
CA THR A 375 5.53 29.11 25.54
C THR A 375 7.02 29.12 25.20
N GLU A 376 7.78 30.08 25.72
CA GLU A 376 9.23 30.11 25.52
C GLU A 376 9.93 29.01 26.36
N VAL A 377 10.75 28.18 25.71
CA VAL A 377 11.49 27.09 26.37
C VAL A 377 12.79 27.62 26.95
N LEU A 378 12.71 28.12 28.19
CA LEU A 378 13.87 28.57 28.97
C LEU A 378 14.37 27.45 29.91
N PRO A 379 15.65 27.46 30.34
CA PRO A 379 16.19 26.47 31.28
C PRO A 379 15.37 26.31 32.56
N ALA A 380 14.83 27.42 33.11
CA ALA A 380 13.97 27.42 34.28
C ALA A 380 12.62 26.68 34.07
N LEU A 381 12.10 26.62 32.83
CA LEU A 381 10.93 25.81 32.49
C LEU A 381 11.27 24.32 32.58
N ILE A 382 12.41 23.91 32.01
CA ILE A 382 12.88 22.52 32.06
C ILE A 382 13.10 22.10 33.52
N GLU A 383 13.81 22.91 34.32
CA GLU A 383 14.03 22.66 35.75
C GLU A 383 12.72 22.61 36.53
N GLY A 384 11.76 23.49 36.22
CA GLY A 384 10.41 23.49 36.79
C GLY A 384 9.61 22.22 36.47
N LEU A 385 9.69 21.72 35.24
CA LEU A 385 9.02 20.48 34.80
C LEU A 385 9.68 19.22 35.41
N VAL A 386 11.01 19.21 35.54
CA VAL A 386 11.77 18.12 36.18
C VAL A 386 11.48 18.06 37.68
N SER A 387 11.47 19.20 38.36
CA SER A 387 11.13 19.31 39.80
C SER A 387 9.64 19.20 40.10
N LYS A 388 8.79 19.09 39.07
CA LYS A 388 7.31 19.12 39.14
C LYS A 388 6.75 20.39 39.81
N ALA A 389 7.53 21.47 39.87
CA ALA A 389 7.06 22.81 40.24
C ALA A 389 6.22 23.46 39.12
N VAL A 390 6.43 23.03 37.87
CA VAL A 390 5.56 23.30 36.72
C VAL A 390 4.87 22.00 36.32
N GLY A 391 3.56 22.06 36.05
CA GLY A 391 2.79 20.91 35.58
C GLY A 391 3.14 20.56 34.13
N GLY A 392 3.47 19.28 33.87
CA GLY A 392 3.73 18.78 32.53
C GLY A 392 2.47 18.59 31.68
N ARG A 393 2.65 18.30 30.39
CA ARG A 393 1.55 17.89 29.50
C ARG A 393 1.25 16.41 29.73
N LEU A 394 0.00 16.02 29.50
CA LEU A 394 -0.47 14.66 29.77
C LEU A 394 0.03 13.67 28.69
N THR A 395 0.03 14.08 27.43
CA THR A 395 0.47 13.24 26.30
C THR A 395 1.35 14.06 25.34
N PRO A 396 2.51 14.56 25.79
CA PRO A 396 3.23 15.64 25.12
C PRO A 396 3.56 15.38 23.64
N ILE A 397 4.01 14.18 23.28
CA ILE A 397 4.33 13.87 21.88
C ILE A 397 3.07 13.77 21.01
N SER A 398 1.96 13.27 21.55
CA SER A 398 0.68 13.26 20.85
C SER A 398 0.13 14.68 20.66
N ASP A 399 0.24 15.54 21.67
CA ASP A 399 -0.17 16.95 21.61
C ASP A 399 0.70 17.75 20.61
N HIS A 400 1.99 17.46 20.57
CA HIS A 400 2.92 18.01 19.57
C HIS A 400 2.57 17.54 18.15
N LEU A 401 2.40 16.22 17.92
CA LEU A 401 2.02 15.67 16.62
C LEU A 401 0.65 16.21 16.14
N HIS A 402 -0.30 16.41 17.05
CA HIS A 402 -1.59 17.06 16.75
C HIS A 402 -1.40 18.48 16.22
N THR A 403 -0.47 19.25 16.79
CA THR A 403 -0.20 20.62 16.36
C THR A 403 0.64 20.65 15.07
N LEU A 404 1.74 19.89 15.01
CA LEU A 404 2.64 19.76 13.85
C LEU A 404 1.89 19.40 12.57
N LEU A 405 0.98 18.42 12.64
CA LEU A 405 0.26 17.92 11.47
C LEU A 405 -0.99 18.74 11.13
N ARG A 406 -1.36 19.75 11.92
CA ARG A 406 -2.63 20.48 11.74
C ARG A 406 -2.75 21.11 10.35
N ASP A 407 -1.67 21.73 9.89
CA ASP A 407 -1.64 22.48 8.64
C ASP A 407 -1.61 21.58 7.40
N LEU A 408 -0.97 20.42 7.51
CA LEU A 408 -0.95 19.37 6.47
C LEU A 408 -2.36 18.87 6.13
N PHE A 409 -3.27 18.87 7.11
CA PHE A 409 -4.66 18.42 6.97
C PHE A 409 -5.67 19.56 6.86
N ARG A 410 -5.25 20.83 6.80
CA ARG A 410 -6.15 21.99 6.86
C ARG A 410 -7.17 22.04 5.72
N ASP A 411 -6.77 21.69 4.50
CA ASP A 411 -7.65 21.71 3.32
C ASP A 411 -8.69 20.58 3.31
N GLU A 412 -8.42 19.51 4.06
CA GLU A 412 -9.21 18.27 4.09
C GLU A 412 -10.11 18.19 5.32
N LEU A 413 -9.63 18.71 6.45
CA LEU A 413 -10.30 18.80 7.74
C LEU A 413 -10.20 20.27 8.21
N PRO A 414 -11.01 21.19 7.66
CA PRO A 414 -10.89 22.62 7.96
C PRO A 414 -11.33 22.99 9.37
N ASP A 415 -12.30 22.28 9.95
CA ASP A 415 -12.70 22.51 11.34
C ASP A 415 -11.71 21.88 12.33
N GLN A 416 -11.45 22.58 13.44
CA GLN A 416 -10.48 22.16 14.46
C GLN A 416 -10.97 20.95 15.28
N ARG A 417 -12.29 20.80 15.47
CA ARG A 417 -12.90 19.67 16.17
C ARG A 417 -12.89 18.44 15.28
N ASP A 418 -13.32 18.58 14.02
CA ASP A 418 -13.29 17.46 13.05
C ASP A 418 -11.87 16.90 12.91
N TYR A 419 -10.86 17.76 12.75
CA TYR A 419 -9.45 17.34 12.76
C TYR A 419 -9.06 16.61 14.06
N SER A 420 -9.50 17.13 15.21
CA SER A 420 -9.22 16.52 16.50
C SER A 420 -9.94 15.17 16.70
N ASP A 421 -11.16 15.00 16.19
CA ASP A 421 -11.92 13.74 16.27
C ASP A 421 -11.36 12.68 15.32
N VAL A 422 -10.93 13.05 14.11
CA VAL A 422 -10.19 12.16 13.21
C VAL A 422 -8.83 11.76 13.81
N PHE A 423 -8.07 12.71 14.38
CA PHE A 423 -6.79 12.43 15.02
C PHE A 423 -6.93 11.40 16.14
N ASP A 424 -7.91 11.57 17.03
CA ASP A 424 -8.15 10.62 18.12
C ASP A 424 -8.58 9.23 17.61
N ARG A 425 -9.42 9.15 16.56
CA ARG A 425 -9.76 7.86 15.92
C ARG A 425 -8.53 7.19 15.29
N ALA A 426 -7.64 7.99 14.70
CA ALA A 426 -6.37 7.51 14.14
C ALA A 426 -5.39 7.00 15.22
N GLU A 427 -5.32 7.65 16.39
CA GLU A 427 -4.55 7.17 17.54
C GLU A 427 -5.10 5.84 18.09
N VAL A 428 -6.41 5.73 18.27
CA VAL A 428 -7.06 4.49 18.70
C VAL A 428 -6.82 3.36 17.70
N LEU A 429 -6.87 3.66 16.40
CA LEU A 429 -6.54 2.67 15.37
C LEU A 429 -5.09 2.22 15.46
N LEU A 430 -4.13 3.13 15.67
CA LEU A 430 -2.72 2.79 15.87
C LEU A 430 -2.52 1.92 17.11
N ASP A 431 -3.06 2.30 18.27
CA ASP A 431 -2.99 1.50 19.50
C ASP A 431 -3.65 0.11 19.31
N ALA A 432 -4.73 0.02 18.52
CA ALA A 432 -5.38 -1.26 18.20
C ALA A 432 -4.51 -2.13 17.28
N LEU A 433 -3.86 -1.55 16.27
CA LEU A 433 -2.93 -2.28 15.40
C LEU A 433 -1.68 -2.75 16.18
N VAL A 434 -1.21 -1.98 17.17
CA VAL A 434 -0.18 -2.43 18.12
C VAL A 434 -0.67 -3.63 18.92
N ALA A 435 -1.88 -3.55 19.50
CA ALA A 435 -2.45 -4.61 20.33
C ALA A 435 -2.69 -5.91 19.55
N ASP A 436 -3.26 -5.81 18.34
CA ASP A 436 -3.45 -6.96 17.43
C ASP A 436 -2.10 -7.60 17.07
N ALA A 437 -1.15 -6.80 16.57
CA ALA A 437 0.15 -7.31 16.20
C ALA A 437 0.85 -7.98 17.40
N ALA A 438 0.77 -7.39 18.60
CA ALA A 438 1.37 -7.96 19.81
C ALA A 438 0.73 -9.30 20.20
N ALA A 439 -0.57 -9.50 19.91
CA ALA A 439 -1.26 -10.77 20.12
C ALA A 439 -0.89 -11.85 19.08
N GLN A 440 -0.35 -11.48 17.91
CA GLN A 440 0.10 -12.42 16.87
C GLN A 440 1.52 -12.97 17.09
N HIS A 441 2.27 -12.49 18.10
CA HIS A 441 3.64 -12.90 18.35
C HIS A 441 3.81 -13.43 19.79
N ASP A 442 4.45 -14.60 19.94
CA ASP A 442 4.74 -15.26 21.24
C ASP A 442 5.59 -14.41 22.21
N ARG A 443 6.07 -13.25 21.77
CA ARG A 443 7.00 -12.40 22.47
C ARG A 443 6.43 -10.98 22.51
N ALA A 444 6.23 -10.46 23.73
CA ALA A 444 5.94 -9.05 23.95
C ALA A 444 7.21 -8.21 23.72
N THR A 445 7.61 -8.04 22.46
CA THR A 445 8.80 -7.29 22.03
C THR A 445 8.45 -5.86 21.67
N GLY A 446 8.41 -4.98 22.67
CA GLY A 446 8.23 -3.55 22.46
C GLY A 446 7.53 -2.85 23.61
N TRP A 447 7.21 -1.58 23.39
CA TRP A 447 6.44 -0.76 24.32
C TRP A 447 4.95 -1.07 24.14
N ALA A 448 4.40 -1.91 25.02
CA ALA A 448 3.00 -2.31 24.98
C ALA A 448 2.05 -1.10 25.16
N GLY A 449 1.55 -0.59 24.02
CA GLY A 449 0.70 0.59 23.93
C GLY A 449 1.45 1.92 24.11
N GLY A 450 1.01 2.94 23.39
CA GLY A 450 1.51 4.31 23.48
C GLY A 450 0.34 5.27 23.48
N TYR A 451 -0.37 5.33 24.61
CA TYR A 451 -1.63 6.04 24.73
C TYR A 451 -1.53 7.52 24.32
N GLY A 452 -2.44 7.92 23.43
CA GLY A 452 -2.52 9.26 22.88
C GLY A 452 -3.44 10.20 23.67
N ARG A 453 -3.58 11.43 23.14
CA ARG A 453 -4.39 12.50 23.73
C ARG A 453 -5.87 12.16 23.86
N TYR A 454 -6.36 11.19 23.07
CA TYR A 454 -7.70 10.62 23.23
C TYR A 454 -7.98 10.10 24.66
N THR A 455 -6.95 9.67 25.40
CA THR A 455 -7.13 9.19 26.76
C THR A 455 -7.54 10.31 27.72
N TRP A 456 -6.93 11.49 27.66
CA TRP A 456 -7.32 12.60 28.54
C TRP A 456 -8.45 13.45 27.96
N ARG A 457 -8.56 13.59 26.63
CA ARG A 457 -9.63 14.41 26.02
C ARG A 457 -11.02 13.85 26.31
N HIS A 458 -11.16 12.52 26.29
CA HIS A 458 -12.43 11.83 26.54
C HIS A 458 -12.60 11.35 27.99
N ARG A 459 -11.76 11.80 28.94
CA ARG A 459 -11.76 11.31 30.35
C ARG A 459 -13.04 11.59 31.15
N HIS A 460 -13.90 12.49 30.65
CA HIS A 460 -15.19 12.86 31.26
C HIS A 460 -16.38 12.57 30.32
N VAL A 461 -16.19 11.69 29.34
CA VAL A 461 -17.22 11.31 28.36
C VAL A 461 -17.65 9.87 28.63
N ASP A 462 -18.96 9.63 28.74
CA ASP A 462 -19.51 8.30 29.03
C ASP A 462 -19.19 7.26 27.96
N MET A 463 -19.16 7.69 26.70
CA MET A 463 -18.82 6.88 25.52
C MET A 463 -17.59 7.47 24.81
N PRO A 464 -16.37 7.22 25.32
CA PRO A 464 -15.13 7.73 24.75
C PRO A 464 -14.83 7.08 23.38
N VAL A 465 -13.99 7.72 22.57
CA VAL A 465 -13.72 7.31 21.17
C VAL A 465 -13.32 5.84 21.00
N GLU A 466 -12.52 5.26 21.90
CA GLU A 466 -12.14 3.84 21.79
C GLU A 466 -13.28 2.88 22.14
N ALA A 467 -14.23 3.31 22.98
CA ALA A 467 -15.48 2.57 23.19
C ALA A 467 -16.44 2.73 22.00
N GLN A 468 -16.47 3.89 21.34
CA GLN A 468 -17.23 4.11 20.10
C GLN A 468 -16.72 3.19 18.98
N MET A 469 -15.41 3.17 18.74
CA MET A 469 -14.83 2.30 17.71
C MET A 469 -15.05 0.81 18.01
N LEU A 470 -14.97 0.38 19.28
CA LEU A 470 -15.35 -0.98 19.65
C LEU A 470 -16.82 -1.29 19.35
N ALA A 471 -17.74 -0.34 19.59
CA ALA A 471 -19.15 -0.49 19.23
C ALA A 471 -19.38 -0.48 17.70
N ASP A 472 -18.59 0.27 16.93
CA ASP A 472 -18.59 0.24 15.47
C ASP A 472 -18.28 -1.20 14.98
N VAL A 473 -17.22 -1.85 15.50
CA VAL A 473 -16.87 -3.24 15.14
C VAL A 473 -17.97 -4.23 15.52
N ILE A 474 -18.48 -4.16 16.75
CA ILE A 474 -19.50 -5.09 17.25
C ILE A 474 -20.82 -4.97 16.47
N SER A 475 -21.17 -3.77 16.00
CA SER A 475 -22.41 -3.52 15.26
C SER A 475 -22.30 -3.78 13.75
N GLN A 476 -21.14 -3.54 13.14
CA GLN A 476 -20.93 -3.68 11.69
C GLN A 476 -20.32 -5.04 11.31
N GLY A 477 -19.60 -5.70 12.22
CA GLY A 477 -18.94 -6.98 11.98
C GLY A 477 -17.96 -6.90 10.80
N GLU A 478 -18.06 -7.87 9.89
CA GLU A 478 -17.25 -7.93 8.66
C GLU A 478 -17.40 -6.68 7.77
N ALA A 479 -18.51 -5.94 7.87
CA ALA A 479 -18.74 -4.73 7.08
C ALA A 479 -18.02 -3.48 7.63
N TRP A 480 -17.36 -3.56 8.79
CA TRP A 480 -16.58 -2.44 9.32
C TRP A 480 -15.40 -2.12 8.40
N ARG A 481 -15.29 -0.88 7.91
CA ARG A 481 -14.38 -0.52 6.82
C ARG A 481 -12.91 -0.96 7.01
N PRO A 482 -12.27 -0.81 8.19
CA PRO A 482 -10.94 -1.37 8.45
C PRO A 482 -10.80 -2.88 8.17
N ILE A 483 -11.81 -3.69 8.48
CA ILE A 483 -11.81 -5.14 8.25
C ILE A 483 -11.97 -5.44 6.75
N LEU A 484 -12.89 -4.75 6.06
CA LEU A 484 -13.08 -4.87 4.61
C LEU A 484 -11.80 -4.53 3.83
N ASP A 485 -11.03 -3.54 4.31
CA ASP A 485 -9.75 -3.13 3.72
C ASP A 485 -8.55 -3.99 4.19
N GLY A 486 -8.82 -5.08 4.93
CA GLY A 486 -7.84 -6.12 5.29
C GLY A 486 -7.08 -5.91 6.60
N LEU A 487 -7.38 -4.86 7.38
CA LEU A 487 -6.79 -4.71 8.71
C LEU A 487 -7.26 -5.82 9.66
N PHE A 488 -6.47 -6.08 10.70
CA PHE A 488 -6.69 -7.21 11.63
C PHE A 488 -6.73 -8.58 10.91
N GLY A 489 -6.15 -8.67 9.70
CA GLY A 489 -6.22 -9.85 8.84
C GLY A 489 -7.64 -10.19 8.37
N GLY A 490 -8.56 -9.23 8.34
CA GLY A 490 -9.96 -9.44 7.98
C GLY A 490 -10.81 -10.11 9.08
N SER A 491 -10.31 -10.25 10.32
CA SER A 491 -11.04 -10.91 11.42
C SER A 491 -11.71 -9.91 12.36
N VAL A 492 -13.01 -10.10 12.57
CA VAL A 492 -13.83 -9.36 13.55
C VAL A 492 -13.35 -9.65 14.98
N GLU A 493 -12.96 -10.89 15.26
CA GLU A 493 -12.47 -11.34 16.57
C GLU A 493 -11.17 -10.63 16.94
N ARG A 494 -10.22 -10.54 15.99
CA ARG A 494 -8.94 -9.83 16.18
C ARG A 494 -9.16 -8.34 16.39
N ALA A 495 -9.98 -7.70 15.56
CA ALA A 495 -10.32 -6.28 15.71
C ALA A 495 -10.98 -5.97 17.06
N THR A 496 -11.92 -6.83 17.49
CA THR A 496 -12.64 -6.70 18.76
C THR A 496 -11.68 -6.84 19.94
N ALA A 497 -10.88 -7.92 19.98
CA ALA A 497 -9.92 -8.16 21.06
C ALA A 497 -8.85 -7.05 21.17
N ALA A 498 -8.40 -6.53 20.02
CA ALA A 498 -7.49 -5.39 19.98
C ALA A 498 -8.12 -4.13 20.60
N LEU A 499 -9.33 -3.74 20.19
CA LEU A 499 -10.01 -2.56 20.72
C LEU A 499 -10.44 -2.73 22.19
N GLU A 500 -10.75 -3.94 22.65
CA GLU A 500 -10.93 -4.22 24.08
C GLU A 500 -9.65 -4.00 24.89
N SER A 501 -8.49 -4.38 24.35
CA SER A 501 -7.17 -4.10 24.96
C SER A 501 -6.87 -2.61 25.02
N VAL A 502 -7.17 -1.86 23.95
CA VAL A 502 -7.05 -0.39 23.92
C VAL A 502 -7.97 0.26 24.95
N LYS A 503 -9.26 -0.11 24.97
CA LYS A 503 -10.25 0.40 25.94
C LYS A 503 -9.84 0.13 27.39
N THR A 504 -9.34 -1.06 27.67
CA THR A 504 -8.83 -1.44 29.00
C THR A 504 -7.61 -0.60 29.38
N THR A 505 -6.70 -0.38 28.43
CA THR A 505 -5.50 0.45 28.63
C THR A 505 -5.87 1.91 28.85
N ALA A 506 -6.76 2.48 28.05
CA ALA A 506 -7.25 3.85 28.18
C ALA A 506 -7.96 4.09 29.53
N ALA A 507 -8.81 3.15 29.97
CA ALA A 507 -9.47 3.21 31.28
C ALA A 507 -8.47 3.14 32.45
N ARG A 508 -7.45 2.29 32.34
CA ARG A 508 -6.34 2.22 33.32
C ARG A 508 -5.55 3.54 33.34
N VAL A 509 -5.25 4.13 32.19
CA VAL A 509 -4.53 5.40 32.10
C VAL A 509 -5.33 6.54 32.73
N ARG A 510 -6.63 6.65 32.40
CA ARG A 510 -7.56 7.63 32.96
C ARG A 510 -7.81 7.54 34.47
N SER A 511 -7.44 6.44 35.11
CA SER A 511 -7.63 6.22 36.56
C SER A 511 -6.33 6.21 37.35
N GLN A 512 -5.18 6.08 36.69
CA GLN A 512 -3.84 6.04 37.32
C GLN A 512 -3.02 7.32 37.08
N HIS A 513 -3.29 8.05 36.00
CA HIS A 513 -2.50 9.22 35.60
C HIS A 513 -3.31 10.53 35.53
N TRP A 514 -4.60 10.46 35.19
CA TRP A 514 -5.51 11.61 35.07
C TRP A 514 -6.49 11.71 36.25
#